data_AF-A0A0F4J1R2-F1
#
_entry.id   AF-A0A0F4J1R2-F1
#
_cell.length_a   1.000
_cell.length_b   1.000
_cell.length_c   1.000
_cell.angle_alpha   90.00
_cell.angle_beta   90.00
_cell.angle_gamma   90.00
#
_symmetry.space_group_name_H-M   'P 1'
#
loop_
_entity.id
_entity.type
_entity.pdbx_description
1 polymer ?
#
loop_
_entity_poly.entity_id
_entity_poly.type
_entity_poly.pdbx_seq_one_letter_code
_entity_poly.pdbx_strand_id
1 'polypeptide(L)'
;LDAAHVAAYESVSGPATATVRLLGLDPFEASAVLAGLAPDLDAVAARAAEAALLARTEGTDVLPAASSPLLDIAAEVHADWAVRLFAS
;
A
#
# COMPACT_ATOMS: atom_id res chain seq x y z
N LEU A 1 -3.65 -13.19 -10.17
CA LEU A 1 -2.39 -12.41 -10.11
C LEU A 1 -2.66 -10.97 -10.54
N ASP A 2 -3.33 -10.72 -11.67
CA ASP A 2 -3.65 -9.37 -12.15
C ASP A 2 -4.31 -8.46 -11.10
N ALA A 3 -5.32 -8.96 -10.39
CA ALA A 3 -5.96 -8.22 -9.30
C ALA A 3 -4.97 -7.83 -8.18
N ALA A 4 -3.99 -8.69 -7.88
CA ALA A 4 -2.97 -8.41 -6.87
C ALA A 4 -1.96 -7.36 -7.36
N HIS A 5 -1.58 -7.38 -8.65
CA HIS A 5 -0.75 -6.31 -9.23
C HIS A 5 -1.46 -4.96 -9.22
N VAL A 6 -2.75 -4.92 -9.59
CA VAL A 6 -3.53 -3.68 -9.56
C VAL A 6 -3.61 -3.13 -8.13
N ALA A 7 -3.98 -3.97 -7.16
CA ALA A 7 -4.07 -3.56 -5.76
C ALA A 7 -2.71 -3.08 -5.22
N ALA A 8 -1.61 -3.77 -5.54
CA ALA A 8 -0.28 -3.38 -5.13
C ALA A 8 0.14 -2.02 -5.73
N TYR A 9 -0.12 -1.79 -7.02
CA TYR A 9 0.17 -0.52 -7.68
C TYR A 9 -0.67 0.64 -7.13
N GLU A 10 -1.97 0.43 -6.91
CA GLU A 10 -2.84 1.43 -6.31
C GLU A 10 -2.39 1.82 -4.89
N SER A 11 -1.88 0.86 -4.12
CA SER A 11 -1.41 1.10 -2.75
C SER A 11 -0.23 2.08 -2.65
N VAL A 12 0.60 2.20 -3.69
CA VAL A 12 1.80 3.06 -3.69
C VAL A 12 1.65 4.32 -4.54
N SER A 13 0.80 4.29 -5.58
CA SER A 13 0.59 5.42 -6.49
C SER A 13 -0.15 6.59 -5.83
N GLY A 14 -1.11 6.30 -4.93
CA GLY A 14 -1.80 7.31 -4.13
C GLY A 14 -0.84 8.11 -3.25
N PRO A 15 -0.06 7.47 -2.36
CA PRO A 15 0.97 8.13 -1.56
C PRO A 15 2.01 8.89 -2.38
N ALA A 16 2.52 8.32 -3.48
CA ALA A 16 3.47 9.01 -4.36
C ALA A 16 2.88 10.29 -4.98
N THR A 17 1.60 10.26 -5.37
CA THR A 17 0.90 11.46 -5.86
C THR A 17 0.71 12.49 -4.75
N ALA A 18 0.41 12.03 -3.53
CA ALA A 18 0.26 12.90 -2.37
C ALA A 18 1.57 13.62 -2.01
N THR A 19 2.73 12.96 -2.10
CA THR A 19 4.02 13.62 -1.80
C THR A 19 4.32 14.76 -2.77
N VAL A 20 4.05 14.58 -4.07
CA VAL A 20 4.18 15.65 -5.07
C VAL A 20 3.24 16.81 -4.73
N ARG A 21 1.96 16.53 -4.44
CA ARG A 21 0.95 17.58 -4.24
C ARG A 21 1.03 18.31 -2.90
N LEU A 22 1.43 17.62 -1.83
CA LEU A 22 1.42 18.16 -0.47
C LEU A 22 2.79 18.64 -0.02
N LEU A 23 3.86 17.98 -0.46
CA LEU A 23 5.23 18.29 -0.06
C LEU A 23 6.02 19.00 -1.16
N GLY A 24 5.46 19.10 -2.37
CA GLY A 24 6.10 19.79 -3.50
C GLY A 24 7.29 19.04 -4.10
N LEU A 25 7.33 17.71 -3.96
CA LEU A 25 8.40 16.89 -4.55
C LEU A 25 8.34 16.88 -6.08
N ASP A 26 9.48 16.58 -6.71
CA ASP A 26 9.58 16.47 -8.17
C ASP A 26 8.78 15.24 -8.67
N PRO A 27 7.82 15.40 -9.60
CA PRO A 27 7.05 14.30 -10.16
C PRO A 27 7.90 13.26 -10.90
N PHE A 28 9.05 13.63 -11.47
CA PHE A 28 9.97 12.70 -12.11
C PHE A 28 10.70 11.84 -11.09
N GLU A 29 11.11 12.41 -9.96
CA GLU A 29 11.70 11.64 -8.86
C GLU A 29 10.68 10.69 -8.24
N ALA A 30 9.44 11.14 -8.02
CA ALA A 30 8.36 10.27 -7.53
C ALA A 30 8.09 9.10 -8.51
N SER A 31 8.12 9.36 -9.82
CA SER A 31 7.98 8.33 -10.84
C SER A 31 9.16 7.35 -10.84
N ALA A 32 10.38 7.84 -10.61
CA ALA A 32 11.58 7.00 -10.51
C ALA A 32 11.51 6.06 -9.29
N VAL A 33 11.03 6.56 -8.15
CA VAL A 33 10.79 5.73 -6.95
C VAL A 33 9.75 4.64 -7.24
N LEU A 34 8.62 4.98 -7.87
CA LEU A 34 7.60 4.00 -8.24
C LEU A 34 8.16 2.93 -9.18
N ALA A 35 8.96 3.31 -10.17
CA ALA A 35 9.62 2.35 -11.07
C ALA A 35 10.60 1.44 -10.30
N GLY A 36 11.32 1.99 -9.32
CA GLY A 36 12.22 1.23 -8.45
C GLY A 36 11.51 0.21 -7.56
N LEU A 37 10.26 0.47 -7.16
CA LEU A 37 9.45 -0.44 -6.34
C LEU A 37 8.86 -1.62 -7.14
N ALA A 38 8.91 -1.62 -8.47
CA ALA A 38 8.25 -2.64 -9.29
C ALA A 38 8.60 -4.10 -8.89
N PRO A 39 9.88 -4.48 -8.66
CA PRO A 39 10.20 -5.85 -8.23
C PRO A 39 9.60 -6.23 -6.88
N ASP A 40 9.49 -5.28 -5.94
CA ASP A 40 8.89 -5.51 -4.63
C ASP A 40 7.36 -5.67 -4.74
N LEU A 41 6.72 -4.89 -5.63
CA LEU A 41 5.28 -5.03 -5.92
C LEU A 41 4.97 -6.40 -6.53
N ASP A 42 5.81 -6.88 -7.45
CA ASP A 42 5.68 -8.22 -8.04
C ASP A 42 5.78 -9.31 -6.94
N ALA A 43 6.73 -9.17 -6.01
CA ALA A 43 6.89 -10.09 -4.89
C ALA A 43 5.69 -10.05 -3.92
N VAL A 44 5.13 -8.87 -3.64
CA VAL A 44 3.90 -8.72 -2.84
C VAL A 44 2.72 -9.39 -3.54
N ALA A 45 2.55 -9.15 -4.84
CA ALA A 45 1.44 -9.69 -5.62
C ALA A 45 1.49 -11.23 -5.73
N ALA A 46 2.69 -11.80 -5.90
CA ALA A 46 2.89 -13.24 -5.88
C ALA A 46 2.46 -13.85 -4.53
N ARG A 47 2.96 -13.30 -3.41
CA ARG A 47 2.59 -13.76 -2.06
C ARG A 47 1.09 -13.62 -1.78
N ALA A 48 0.48 -12.54 -2.23
CA ALA A 48 -0.96 -12.32 -2.08
C ALA A 48 -1.76 -13.37 -2.87
N ALA A 49 -1.34 -13.70 -4.09
CA ALA A 49 -1.98 -14.74 -4.88
C ALA A 49 -1.85 -16.13 -4.24
N GLU A 50 -0.67 -16.45 -3.69
CA GLU A 50 -0.44 -17.71 -2.96
C GLU A 50 -1.33 -17.81 -1.71
N ALA A 51 -1.36 -16.77 -0.87
CA ALA A 51 -2.21 -16.74 0.32
C ALA A 51 -3.70 -16.86 -0.02
N ALA A 52 -4.15 -16.21 -1.10
CA ALA A 52 -5.52 -16.32 -1.58
C ALA A 52 -5.88 -17.75 -2.03
N LEU A 53 -4.93 -18.50 -2.61
CA LEU A 53 -5.14 -19.91 -2.97
C LEU A 53 -5.27 -20.80 -1.73
N LEU A 54 -4.39 -20.62 -0.74
CA LEU A 54 -4.42 -21.37 0.52
C LEU A 54 -5.72 -21.14 1.29
N ALA A 55 -6.18 -19.89 1.33
CA ALA A 55 -7.41 -19.53 2.05
C ALA A 55 -8.66 -20.26 1.54
N ARG A 56 -8.66 -20.74 0.29
CA ARG A 56 -9.78 -21.52 -0.28
C ARG A 56 -9.91 -22.90 0.34
N THR A 57 -8.82 -23.47 0.83
CA THR A 57 -8.78 -24.83 1.40
C THR A 57 -8.61 -24.81 2.92
N GLU A 58 -7.93 -23.80 3.46
CA GLU A 58 -7.53 -23.73 4.87
C GLU A 58 -8.30 -22.65 5.67
N GLY A 59 -9.18 -21.89 5.01
CA GLY A 59 -9.96 -20.81 5.62
C GLY A 59 -9.20 -19.47 5.66
N THR A 60 -9.88 -18.40 6.09
CA THR A 60 -9.33 -17.03 6.02
C THR A 60 -8.23 -16.74 7.04
N ASP A 61 -8.07 -17.58 8.06
CA ASP A 61 -7.07 -17.38 9.13
C ASP A 61 -5.62 -17.51 8.62
N VAL A 62 -5.42 -18.09 7.43
CA VAL A 62 -4.10 -18.16 6.77
C VAL A 62 -3.73 -16.87 6.03
N LEU A 63 -4.65 -15.91 5.91
CA LEU A 63 -4.37 -14.64 5.24
C LEU A 63 -3.41 -13.80 6.10
N PRO A 64 -2.44 -13.09 5.48
CA PRO A 64 -1.51 -12.24 6.23
C PRO A 64 -2.24 -11.13 6.97
N ALA A 65 -2.09 -11.09 8.29
CA ALA A 65 -2.64 -10.05 9.18
C ALA A 65 -1.52 -9.50 10.09
N ALA A 66 -0.40 -9.10 9.49
CA ALA A 66 0.72 -8.54 10.25
C ALA A 66 0.32 -7.19 10.87
N SER A 67 0.57 -7.02 12.17
CA SER A 67 0.41 -5.73 12.85
C SER A 67 1.38 -4.70 12.26
N SER A 68 0.97 -3.44 12.16
CA SER A 68 1.87 -2.33 11.79
C SER A 68 1.73 -1.20 12.81
N PRO A 69 2.35 -1.32 14.00
CA PRO A 69 2.10 -0.41 15.10
C PRO A 69 2.33 1.07 14.76
N LEU A 70 3.31 1.37 13.91
CA LEU A 70 3.59 2.74 13.48
C LEU A 70 2.49 3.30 12.56
N LEU A 71 1.96 2.47 11.65
CA LEU A 71 0.85 2.89 10.79
C LEU A 71 -0.44 3.02 11.59
N ASP A 72 -0.68 2.10 12.53
CA ASP A 72 -1.85 2.14 13.42
C ASP A 72 -1.86 3.43 14.25
N ILE A 73 -0.72 3.79 14.86
CA ILE A 73 -0.58 5.06 15.61
C ILE A 73 -0.75 6.27 14.68
N ALA A 74 -0.14 6.25 13.49
CA ALA A 74 -0.25 7.36 12.54
C ALA A 74 -1.71 7.57 12.06
N ALA A 75 -2.46 6.49 11.88
CA ALA A 75 -3.87 6.54 11.53
C ALA A 75 -4.72 7.18 12.64
N GLU A 76 -4.48 6.81 13.91
CA GLU A 76 -5.16 7.45 15.05
C GLU A 76 -4.81 8.95 15.15
N VAL A 77 -3.52 9.30 14.98
CA VAL A 77 -3.08 10.70 14.97
C VAL A 77 -3.75 11.49 13.85
N HIS A 78 -3.89 10.90 12.66
CA HIS A 78 -4.61 11.52 11.54
C HIS A 78 -6.11 11.65 11.85
N ALA A 79 -6.72 10.65 12.46
CA ALA A 79 -8.13 10.66 12.85
C ALA A 79 -8.45 11.78 13.88
N ASP A 80 -7.49 12.16 14.70
CA ASP A 80 -7.62 13.28 15.65
C ASP A 80 -7.19 14.64 15.07
N TRP A 81 -6.63 14.69 13.86
CA TRP A 81 -6.15 15.95 13.28
C TRP A 81 -7.31 16.86 12.85
N ALA A 82 -7.33 18.09 13.38
CA ALA A 82 -8.35 19.10 13.10
C ALA A 82 -8.45 19.54 11.63
N VAL A 83 -7.37 19.45 10.84
CA VAL A 83 -7.37 19.81 9.42
C VAL A 83 -6.85 18.61 8.63
N ARG A 84 -7.70 18.03 7.78
CA ARG A 84 -7.39 16.87 6.97
C ARG A 84 -7.68 17.13 5.51
N LEU A 85 -6.76 16.73 4.66
CA LEU A 85 -6.91 16.79 3.21
C LEU A 85 -7.34 15.44 2.60
N PHE A 86 -7.32 14.37 3.41
CA PHE A 86 -7.71 13.01 3.07
C PHE A 86 -8.66 12.45 4.13
N ALA A 87 -9.53 11.54 3.73
CA ALA A 87 -10.46 10.86 4.63
C ALA A 87 -9.76 9.84 5.55
N SER A 88 -8.51 9.50 5.26
CA SER A 88 -7.63 8.54 5.94
C SER A 88 -6.19 8.99 5.87
#